data_AF-F2AWN9-F1
#
_entry.id   AF-F2AWN9-F1
#
_cell.length_a   1.000
_cell.length_b   1.000
_cell.length_c   1.000
_cell.angle_alpha   90.00
_cell.angle_beta   90.00
_cell.angle_gamma   90.00
#
_symmetry.space_group_name_H-M   'P 1'
#
loop_
_entity.id
_entity.type
_entity.pdbx_description
1 polymer ?
#
loop_
_entity_poly.entity_id
_entity_poly.type
_entity_poly.pdbx_seq_one_letter_code
_entity_poly.pdbx_strand_id
1 'polypeptide(L)'
;MHAQSCQSNHLHVVLSAPGADPKRVRADLKAWCTRRLNEGSLRERKRWWADRGSQRYVWDEEALERVVTYVQLAQGRKDRDCNGR
;
A
#
# COMPACT_ATOMS: atom_id res chain seq x y z
N MET A 1 -0.72 -5.84 11.96
CA MET A 1 -0.22 -5.06 10.81
C MET A 1 1.26 -4.83 11.05
N HIS A 2 2.12 -5.06 10.06
CA HIS A 2 3.58 -5.05 10.22
C HIS A 2 4.20 -3.71 9.86
N ALA A 3 3.75 -3.11 8.75
CA ALA A 3 4.19 -1.78 8.32
C ALA A 3 3.14 -1.12 7.44
N GLN A 4 3.12 0.21 7.44
CA GLN A 4 2.35 0.99 6.48
C GLN A 4 3.14 2.25 6.11
N SER A 5 2.95 2.72 4.89
CA SER A 5 3.43 4.03 4.47
C SER A 5 2.45 4.66 3.50
N CYS A 6 2.00 5.86 3.86
CA CYS A 6 1.00 6.63 3.14
C CYS A 6 1.66 7.85 2.53
N GLN A 7 1.56 7.97 1.20
CA GLN A 7 1.98 9.13 0.44
C GLN A 7 0.78 9.83 -0.17
N SER A 8 1.00 11.02 -0.71
CA SER A 8 -0.06 11.82 -1.36
C SER A 8 -0.71 11.11 -2.56
N ASN A 9 -0.01 10.18 -3.21
CA ASN A 9 -0.46 9.48 -4.41
C ASN A 9 -0.54 7.95 -4.30
N HIS A 10 0.03 7.32 -3.27
CA HIS A 10 -0.01 5.87 -3.10
C HIS A 10 0.15 5.41 -1.64
N LEU A 11 -0.22 4.16 -1.38
CA LEU A 11 -0.19 3.52 -0.07
C LEU A 11 0.49 2.15 -0.19
N HIS A 12 1.45 1.89 0.70
CA HIS A 12 2.05 0.58 0.92
C HIS A 12 1.65 0.04 2.29
N VAL A 13 1.25 -1.24 2.36
CA VAL A 13 0.91 -1.90 3.63
C VAL A 13 1.46 -3.32 3.61
N VAL A 14 2.04 -3.72 4.75
CA VAL A 14 2.47 -5.09 5.06
C VAL A 14 1.65 -5.55 6.25
N LEU A 15 0.93 -6.66 6.11
CA LEU A 15 0.06 -7.21 7.14
C LEU A 15 0.00 -8.73 7.03
N SER A 16 -0.34 -9.39 8.14
CA SER A 16 -0.79 -10.77 8.14
C SER A 16 -2.32 -10.81 8.14
N ALA A 17 -2.90 -11.65 7.29
CA ALA A 17 -4.34 -11.95 7.28
C ALA A 17 -4.54 -13.46 7.04
N PRO A 18 -4.37 -14.29 8.08
CA PRO A 18 -4.50 -15.74 7.95
C PRO A 18 -5.88 -16.12 7.42
N GLY A 19 -5.92 -17.00 6.40
CA GLY A 19 -7.17 -17.50 5.81
C GLY A 19 -7.95 -16.49 4.96
N ALA A 20 -7.45 -15.26 4.76
CA ALA A 20 -8.10 -14.25 3.94
C ALA A 20 -7.50 -14.18 2.53
N ASP A 21 -8.36 -14.09 1.51
CA ASP A 21 -7.89 -13.84 0.14
C ASP A 21 -7.29 -12.43 0.02
N PRO A 22 -6.08 -12.26 -0.55
CA PRO A 22 -5.45 -10.94 -0.64
C PRO A 22 -6.24 -9.94 -1.47
N LYS A 23 -6.97 -10.37 -2.51
CA LYS A 23 -7.80 -9.46 -3.33
C LYS A 23 -8.92 -8.92 -2.48
N ARG A 24 -9.50 -9.74 -1.60
CA ARG A 24 -10.50 -9.29 -0.61
C ARG A 24 -9.90 -8.27 0.36
N VAL A 25 -8.77 -8.59 0.98
CA VAL A 25 -8.07 -7.66 1.90
C VAL A 25 -7.79 -6.31 1.23
N ARG A 26 -7.31 -6.32 -0.02
CA ARG A 26 -7.06 -5.09 -0.79
C ARG A 26 -8.35 -4.31 -1.07
N ALA A 27 -9.43 -5.00 -1.42
CA ALA A 27 -10.72 -4.37 -1.69
C ALA A 27 -11.27 -3.71 -0.43
N ASP A 28 -11.20 -4.38 0.71
CA ASP A 28 -11.68 -3.87 2.00
C ASP A 28 -10.86 -2.66 2.46
N LEU A 29 -9.53 -2.70 2.32
CA LEU A 29 -8.67 -1.54 2.58
C LEU A 29 -9.04 -0.34 1.70
N LYS A 30 -9.18 -0.54 0.39
CA LYS A 30 -9.58 0.54 -0.54
C LYS A 30 -10.93 1.14 -0.16
N ALA A 31 -11.92 0.31 0.13
CA ALA A 31 -13.27 0.74 0.49
C ALA A 31 -13.26 1.56 1.80
N TRP A 32 -12.57 1.06 2.83
CA TRP A 32 -12.49 1.73 4.12
C TRP A 32 -11.78 3.08 4.02
N CYS A 33 -10.64 3.12 3.33
CA CYS A 33 -9.91 4.37 3.11
C CYS A 33 -10.71 5.34 2.23
N THR A 34 -11.43 4.87 1.21
CA THR A 34 -12.31 5.75 0.41
C THR A 34 -13.38 6.41 1.26
N ARG A 35 -14.02 5.68 2.18
CA ARG A 35 -15.00 6.27 3.11
C ARG A 35 -14.36 7.40 3.93
N ARG A 36 -13.21 7.16 4.54
CA ARG A 36 -12.48 8.17 5.33
C ARG A 36 -11.98 9.35 4.50
N LEU A 37 -11.53 9.11 3.28
CA LEU A 37 -11.10 10.17 2.36
C LEU A 37 -12.27 11.03 1.91
N ASN A 38 -13.46 10.45 1.71
CA ASN A 38 -14.67 11.22 1.39
C ASN A 38 -15.12 12.08 2.58
N GLU A 39 -15.10 11.54 3.80
CA GLU A 39 -15.45 12.28 5.02
C GLU A 39 -14.51 13.47 5.26
N GLY A 40 -13.22 13.31 4.98
CA GLY A 40 -12.20 14.33 5.22
C GLY A 40 -11.88 15.25 4.04
N SER A 41 -12.47 15.02 2.85
CA SER A 41 -12.17 15.82 1.66
C SER A 41 -13.31 16.75 1.29
N LEU A 42 -12.99 18.01 1.04
CA LEU A 42 -13.92 18.99 0.47
C LEU A 42 -14.16 18.78 -1.04
N ARG A 43 -13.45 17.84 -1.67
CA ARG A 43 -13.55 17.55 -3.11
C ARG A 43 -14.36 16.29 -3.35
N GLU A 44 -15.37 16.40 -4.20
CA GLU A 44 -16.11 15.25 -4.72
C GLU A 44 -15.25 14.46 -5.72
N ARG A 45 -14.46 13.52 -5.21
CA ARG A 45 -13.67 12.62 -6.05
C ARG A 45 -14.42 11.32 -6.32
N LYS A 46 -14.77 11.08 -7.59
CA LYS A 46 -15.46 9.84 -8.01
C LYS A 46 -14.63 8.56 -7.81
N ARG A 47 -13.30 8.62 -7.92
CA ARG A 47 -12.39 7.46 -7.77
C ARG A 47 -11.08 7.85 -7.08
N TRP A 48 -10.83 7.28 -5.91
CA TRP A 48 -9.61 7.49 -5.13
C TRP A 48 -8.45 6.59 -5.55
N TRP A 49 -8.76 5.37 -5.99
CA TRP A 49 -7.77 4.32 -6.26
C TRP A 49 -7.75 3.95 -7.74
N ALA A 50 -6.59 3.52 -8.23
CA ALA A 50 -6.51 2.75 -9.46
C ALA A 50 -7.28 1.43 -9.30
N ASP A 51 -7.72 0.82 -10.40
CA ASP A 51 -8.60 -0.35 -10.38
C ASP A 51 -7.92 -1.57 -9.70
N ARG A 52 -6.65 -1.82 -10.06
CA ARG A 52 -5.81 -2.88 -9.47
C ARG A 52 -4.84 -2.33 -8.41
N GLY A 53 -3.89 -3.15 -7.99
CA GLY A 53 -2.83 -2.78 -7.07
C GLY A 53 -1.84 -3.92 -6.91
N SER A 54 -0.59 -3.62 -6.56
CA SER A 54 0.42 -4.66 -6.32
C SER A 54 0.04 -5.49 -5.09
N GLN A 55 0.19 -6.81 -5.19
CA GLN A 55 -0.03 -7.75 -4.10
C GLN A 55 1.08 -8.79 -4.18
N ARG A 56 1.75 -9.04 -3.07
CA ARG A 56 2.80 -10.06 -2.97
C ARG A 56 2.64 -10.78 -1.64
N TYR A 57 2.73 -12.10 -1.69
CA TYR A 57 2.83 -12.90 -0.48
C TYR A 57 4.26 -12.86 0.03
N VAL A 58 4.39 -12.87 1.36
CA VAL A 58 5.67 -12.93 2.06
C VAL A 58 5.58 -14.15 2.97
N TRP A 59 6.47 -15.12 2.75
CA TRP A 59 6.37 -16.45 3.36
C TRP A 59 7.44 -16.73 4.41
N ASP A 60 8.58 -16.04 4.33
CA ASP A 60 9.69 -16.18 5.27
C ASP A 60 9.94 -14.90 6.07
N GLU A 61 10.54 -15.05 7.25
CA GLU A 61 10.74 -13.98 8.21
C GLU A 61 11.79 -12.96 7.73
N GLU A 62 12.86 -13.41 7.09
CA GLU A 62 13.85 -12.49 6.49
C GLU A 62 13.24 -11.65 5.36
N ALA A 63 12.37 -12.22 4.52
CA ALA A 63 11.63 -11.48 3.51
C ALA A 63 10.66 -10.49 4.13
N LEU A 64 10.03 -10.84 5.26
CA LEU A 64 9.18 -9.92 6.00
C LEU A 64 9.97 -8.71 6.48
N GLU A 65 11.13 -8.91 7.10
CA GLU A 65 12.00 -7.82 7.54
C GLU A 65 12.43 -6.92 6.37
N ARG A 66 12.84 -7.52 5.25
CA ARG A 66 13.21 -6.77 4.04
C ARG A 66 12.05 -5.93 3.49
N VAL A 67 10.85 -6.50 3.42
CA VAL A 67 9.67 -5.80 2.89
C VAL A 67 9.20 -4.71 3.86
N VAL A 68 9.23 -4.95 5.16
CA VAL A 68 8.93 -3.93 6.19
C VAL A 68 9.91 -2.76 6.07
N THR A 69 11.21 -3.06 5.99
CA THR A 69 12.26 -2.05 5.81
C THR A 69 12.06 -1.25 4.54
N TYR A 70 11.76 -1.91 3.41
CA TYR A 70 11.45 -1.24 2.16
C TYR A 70 10.23 -0.32 2.28
N VAL A 71 9.14 -0.79 2.89
CA VAL A 71 7.91 0.01 3.05
C VAL A 71 8.14 1.22 3.95
N GLN A 72 8.97 1.10 4.97
CA GLN A 72 9.27 2.21 5.87
C GLN A 72 10.27 3.22 5.26
N LEU A 73 11.27 2.77 4.51
CA LEU A 73 12.42 3.61 4.12
C LEU A 73 12.49 4.00 2.63
N ALA A 74 11.94 3.21 1.71
CA ALA A 74 12.25 3.34 0.27
C ALA A 74 11.19 4.10 -0.55
N GLN A 75 10.23 4.73 0.13
CA GLN A 75 9.01 5.32 -0.41
C GLN A 75 9.22 6.42 -1.47
N GLY A 76 10.42 7.01 -1.57
CA GLY A 76 10.77 8.03 -2.57
C GLY A 76 11.83 7.62 -3.59
N ARG A 77 12.28 6.36 -3.65
CA ARG A 77 13.41 5.96 -4.53
C ARG A 77 13.05 5.70 -5.99
N LYS A 78 11.78 5.73 -6.38
CA LYS A 78 11.43 5.57 -7.81
C LYS A 78 11.98 6.69 -8.71
N ASP A 79 12.29 7.87 -8.16
CA ASP A 79 12.82 9.00 -8.93
C ASP A 79 14.35 9.14 -8.88
N ARG A 80 15.10 8.17 -8.31
CA ARG A 80 16.58 8.21 -8.27
C ARG A 80 17.29 7.17 -9.12
N ASP A 81 16.55 6.33 -9.84
CA ASP A 81 17.14 5.34 -10.76
C ASP A 81 17.28 5.86 -12.22
N CYS A 82 17.00 7.15 -12.46
CA CYS A 82 17.13 7.77 -13.79
C CYS A 82 18.43 8.55 -14.02
N ASN A 83 19.45 8.46 -13.14
CA ASN A 83 20.76 9.05 -13.41
C ASN A 83 21.86 8.02 -13.15
N GLY A 84 22.01 7.09 -14.09
CA GLY A 84 22.94 5.98 -13.99
C GLY A 84 23.17 5.23 -15.31
N ARG A 85 23.15 5.95 -16.44
CA ARG A 85 23.99 5.70 -17.62
C ARG A 85 23.76 6.76 -18.69
#